data_AF-A0A1E7JBR6-F1
#
_entry.id   AF-A0A1E7JBR6-F1
#
_cell.length_a   1.000
_cell.length_b   1.000
_cell.length_c   1.000
_cell.angle_alpha   90.00
_cell.angle_beta   90.00
_cell.angle_gamma   90.00
#
_symmetry.space_group_name_H-M   'P 1'
#
loop_
_entity.id
_entity.type
_entity.pdbx_description
1 polymer ?
#
loop_
_entity_poly.entity_id
_entity_poly.type
_entity_poly.pdbx_seq_one_letter_code
_entity_poly.pdbx_strand_id
1 'polypeptide(L)'
;MHFDIFNGDADGIFALHQIRLENPQPSASLITGVKRDIALLSRVADKKNCSFSIFDISLDSNRYFLDTLLANNNSVEYFDHHFAGNIPDSPLLQYKIDVSPETCTSLIVNNLIKGKNSQWAICGAFGDNLHQQAQQLADDSSLTELQTQQLQEMGELFNYNGYGSTIADLHFHPEELYKAVHDFQDPFDFFTSSPILSTLRKGFKDDLAMALDQKEYPVNGKNRIYLFPNAPWARRIQGVFSNLKAREETMAAHALIVENEDLTLRVSVRAPLADRRDADTLCKLFPTGGGRAAAAGINSMPASMLDDFLDQLNTVYP
;
A
#
# COMPACT_ATOMS: atom_id res chain seq x y z
N MET A 1 21.43 -14.04 -13.53
CA MET A 1 20.27 -13.19 -13.82
C MET A 1 19.82 -12.57 -12.51
N HIS A 2 19.36 -11.32 -12.55
CA HIS A 2 18.88 -10.60 -11.37
C HIS A 2 17.39 -10.27 -11.50
N PHE A 3 16.67 -10.35 -10.39
CA PHE A 3 15.25 -10.01 -10.31
C PHE A 3 15.02 -8.99 -9.21
N ASP A 4 14.30 -7.92 -9.55
CA ASP A 4 13.78 -6.95 -8.60
C ASP A 4 12.29 -7.25 -8.39
N ILE A 5 11.92 -7.62 -7.17
CA ILE A 5 10.55 -7.94 -6.80
C ILE A 5 10.06 -6.88 -5.83
N PHE A 6 8.98 -6.19 -6.14
CA PHE A 6 8.50 -5.07 -5.32
C PHE A 6 6.99 -4.97 -5.35
N ASN A 7 6.43 -4.46 -4.25
CA ASN A 7 5.04 -4.03 -4.21
C ASN A 7 4.82 -2.85 -5.16
N GLY A 8 3.70 -2.85 -5.90
CA GLY A 8 3.43 -1.84 -6.92
C GLY A 8 2.80 -0.56 -6.40
N ASP A 9 2.95 -0.26 -5.12
CA ASP A 9 2.59 1.01 -4.52
C ASP A 9 3.80 1.96 -4.42
N ALA A 10 3.61 3.10 -3.76
CA ALA A 10 4.67 4.07 -3.55
C ALA A 10 5.86 3.50 -2.78
N ASP A 11 5.63 2.70 -1.75
CA ASP A 11 6.70 2.28 -0.84
C ASP A 11 7.63 1.28 -1.52
N GLY A 12 7.07 0.25 -2.18
CA GLY A 12 7.86 -0.72 -2.93
C GLY A 12 8.64 -0.07 -4.10
N ILE A 13 8.00 0.82 -4.86
CA ILE A 13 8.63 1.51 -6.00
C ILE A 13 9.78 2.41 -5.54
N PHE A 14 9.55 3.28 -4.55
CA PHE A 14 10.58 4.24 -4.12
C PHE A 14 11.68 3.59 -3.29
N ALA A 15 11.42 2.49 -2.57
CA ALA A 15 12.46 1.70 -1.93
C ALA A 15 13.41 1.06 -2.96
N LEU A 16 12.86 0.45 -4.01
CA LEU A 16 13.67 -0.12 -5.09
C LEU A 16 14.51 0.96 -5.79
N HIS A 17 13.88 2.09 -6.15
CA HIS A 17 14.55 3.16 -6.86
C HIS A 17 15.75 3.73 -6.09
N GLN A 18 15.58 3.97 -4.78
CA GLN A 18 16.67 4.40 -3.90
C GLN A 18 17.87 3.46 -3.94
N ILE A 19 17.66 2.13 -3.87
CA ILE A 19 18.74 1.16 -3.97
C ILE A 19 19.39 1.17 -5.35
N ARG A 20 18.60 1.30 -6.42
CA ARG A 20 19.11 1.21 -7.80
C ARG A 20 19.86 2.45 -8.25
N LEU A 21 19.61 3.61 -7.65
CA LEU A 21 20.47 4.79 -7.79
C LEU A 21 21.88 4.55 -7.22
N GLU A 22 22.00 3.81 -6.10
CA GLU A 22 23.29 3.49 -5.48
C GLU A 22 23.98 2.27 -6.09
N ASN A 23 23.19 1.26 -6.46
CA ASN A 23 23.64 -0.02 -6.98
C ASN A 23 22.84 -0.35 -8.26
N PRO A 24 23.23 0.23 -9.42
CA PRO A 24 22.51 0.03 -10.67
C PRO A 24 22.44 -1.43 -11.11
N GLN A 25 21.26 -1.87 -11.54
CA GLN A 25 21.02 -3.19 -12.12
C GLN A 25 20.22 -3.06 -13.43
N PRO A 26 20.81 -2.52 -14.51
CA PRO A 26 20.08 -2.20 -15.75
C PRO A 26 19.51 -3.42 -16.49
N SER A 27 19.92 -4.64 -16.11
CA SER A 27 19.43 -5.90 -16.67
C SER A 27 18.50 -6.67 -15.72
N ALA A 28 18.07 -6.05 -14.63
CA ALA A 28 17.14 -6.64 -13.68
C ALA A 28 15.79 -6.92 -14.35
N SER A 29 15.24 -8.11 -14.11
CA SER A 29 13.85 -8.41 -14.46
C SER A 29 12.92 -7.96 -13.33
N LEU A 30 11.92 -7.16 -13.67
CA LEU A 30 10.99 -6.57 -12.72
C LEU A 30 9.81 -7.51 -12.50
N ILE A 31 9.46 -7.78 -11.23
CA ILE A 31 8.28 -8.54 -10.84
C ILE A 31 7.48 -7.70 -9.85
N THR A 32 6.31 -7.24 -10.26
CA THR A 32 5.44 -6.37 -9.44
C THR A 32 3.97 -6.67 -9.72
N GLY A 33 3.09 -6.18 -8.85
CA GLY A 33 1.64 -6.31 -8.97
C GLY A 33 0.91 -5.15 -8.32
N VAL A 34 -0.42 -5.22 -8.23
CA VAL A 34 -1.22 -4.25 -7.43
C VAL A 34 -0.80 -4.30 -5.95
N LYS A 35 -1.18 -3.29 -5.15
CA LYS A 35 -0.83 -3.23 -3.70
C LYS A 35 -1.22 -4.48 -2.90
N ARG A 36 -2.28 -5.18 -3.33
CA ARG A 36 -2.80 -6.38 -2.66
C ARG A 36 -2.21 -7.69 -3.18
N ASP A 37 -1.36 -7.63 -4.19
CA ASP A 37 -0.68 -8.79 -4.76
C ASP A 37 0.54 -9.14 -3.91
N ILE A 38 0.29 -9.72 -2.73
CA ILE A 38 1.29 -9.91 -1.69
C ILE A 38 2.14 -11.18 -1.87
N ALA A 39 1.89 -12.01 -2.89
CA ALA A 39 2.52 -13.32 -3.07
C ALA A 39 3.43 -13.37 -4.32
N LEU A 40 4.16 -12.30 -4.61
CA LEU A 40 4.92 -12.13 -5.86
C LEU A 40 6.03 -13.17 -6.06
N LEU A 41 6.62 -13.73 -5.00
CA LEU A 41 7.69 -14.74 -5.13
C LEU A 41 7.19 -16.02 -5.82
N SER A 42 5.88 -16.29 -5.79
CA SER A 42 5.27 -17.41 -6.50
C SER A 42 5.59 -17.44 -8.00
N ARG A 43 5.82 -16.26 -8.61
CA ARG A 43 6.06 -16.09 -10.04
C ARG A 43 7.47 -16.49 -10.48
N VAL A 44 8.38 -16.68 -9.53
CA VAL A 44 9.80 -16.94 -9.78
C VAL A 44 10.34 -18.13 -8.99
N ALA A 45 9.48 -18.91 -8.35
CA ALA A 45 9.89 -20.03 -7.50
C ALA A 45 10.71 -21.12 -8.24
N ASP A 46 10.63 -21.17 -9.57
CA ASP A 46 11.35 -22.11 -10.44
C ASP A 46 12.80 -21.72 -10.74
N LYS A 47 13.22 -20.49 -10.41
CA LYS A 47 14.55 -19.98 -10.76
C LYS A 47 15.66 -20.61 -9.92
N LYS A 48 16.85 -20.71 -10.51
CA LYS A 48 18.05 -21.32 -9.91
C LYS A 48 19.28 -20.48 -10.20
N ASN A 49 20.24 -20.43 -9.28
CA ASN A 49 21.51 -19.71 -9.44
C ASN A 49 21.33 -18.25 -9.88
N CYS A 50 20.30 -17.58 -9.39
CA CYS A 50 19.96 -16.17 -9.64
C CYS A 50 20.11 -15.34 -8.37
N SER A 51 20.05 -14.01 -8.52
CA SER A 51 19.98 -13.08 -7.39
C SER A 51 18.66 -12.32 -7.39
N PHE A 52 18.18 -12.00 -6.19
CA PHE A 52 16.89 -11.33 -5.97
C PHE A 52 17.07 -10.17 -4.99
N SER A 53 16.49 -9.02 -5.30
CA SER A 53 16.22 -7.98 -4.32
C SER A 53 14.70 -7.83 -4.18
N ILE A 54 14.21 -7.88 -2.94
CA ILE A 54 12.78 -7.97 -2.63
C ILE A 54 12.38 -6.81 -1.74
N PHE A 55 11.31 -6.10 -2.11
CA PHE A 55 10.87 -4.87 -1.45
C PHE A 55 9.38 -4.91 -1.12
N ASP A 56 9.06 -4.57 0.13
CA ASP A 56 7.71 -4.22 0.57
C ASP A 56 6.65 -5.32 0.39
N ILE A 57 7.05 -6.58 0.50
CA ILE A 57 6.12 -7.70 0.51
C ILE A 57 6.45 -8.64 1.67
N SER A 58 5.43 -8.94 2.48
CA SER A 58 5.59 -9.78 3.68
C SER A 58 6.36 -11.07 3.40
N LEU A 59 7.46 -11.26 4.13
CA LEU A 59 8.20 -12.53 4.13
C LEU A 59 7.31 -13.69 4.55
N ASP A 60 6.43 -13.47 5.53
CA ASP A 60 5.55 -14.53 6.05
C ASP A 60 4.59 -15.05 4.97
N SER A 61 3.97 -14.13 4.22
CA SER A 61 3.11 -14.46 3.07
C SER A 61 3.85 -15.15 1.92
N ASN A 62 5.17 -14.97 1.82
CA ASN A 62 6.00 -15.53 0.74
C ASN A 62 6.94 -16.67 1.18
N ARG A 63 6.88 -17.09 2.44
CA ARG A 63 7.82 -18.03 3.08
C ARG A 63 8.09 -19.28 2.25
N TYR A 64 7.02 -19.95 1.83
CA TYR A 64 7.12 -21.17 1.04
C TYR A 64 7.96 -20.98 -0.24
N PHE A 65 7.76 -19.86 -0.93
CA PHE A 65 8.47 -19.54 -2.16
C PHE A 65 9.90 -19.08 -1.88
N LEU A 66 10.13 -18.34 -0.78
CA LEU A 66 11.48 -17.97 -0.33
C LEU A 66 12.32 -19.22 -0.02
N ASP A 67 11.79 -20.18 0.73
CA ASP A 67 12.48 -21.43 1.05
C ASP A 67 12.84 -22.20 -0.24
N THR A 68 11.93 -22.22 -1.21
CA THR A 68 12.16 -22.83 -2.52
C THR A 68 13.29 -22.12 -3.28
N LEU A 69 13.30 -20.78 -3.29
CA LEU A 69 14.37 -20.01 -3.92
C LEU A 69 15.73 -20.28 -3.27
N LEU A 70 15.81 -20.29 -1.94
CA LEU A 70 17.06 -20.55 -1.22
C LEU A 70 17.58 -21.96 -1.48
N ALA A 71 16.70 -22.97 -1.48
CA ALA A 71 17.06 -24.36 -1.81
C ALA A 71 17.58 -24.53 -3.25
N ASN A 72 17.19 -23.63 -4.16
CA ASN A 72 17.63 -23.57 -5.55
C ASN A 72 18.94 -22.79 -5.76
N ASN A 73 19.71 -22.56 -4.70
CA ASN A 73 21.00 -21.87 -4.72
C ASN A 73 20.90 -20.43 -5.26
N ASN A 74 19.81 -19.73 -4.93
CA ASN A 74 19.64 -18.32 -5.24
C ASN A 74 20.05 -17.44 -4.05
N SER A 75 20.67 -16.29 -4.32
CA SER A 75 20.96 -15.27 -3.30
C SER A 75 19.82 -14.25 -3.21
N VAL A 76 19.36 -13.93 -2.01
CA VAL A 76 18.21 -13.07 -1.78
C VAL A 76 18.58 -11.93 -0.82
N GLU A 77 18.26 -10.70 -1.21
CA GLU A 77 18.21 -9.52 -0.35
C GLU A 77 16.75 -9.13 -0.12
N TYR A 78 16.35 -8.95 1.13
CA TYR A 78 14.95 -8.74 1.52
C TYR A 78 14.79 -7.48 2.37
N PHE A 79 14.00 -6.51 1.91
CA PHE A 79 13.71 -5.24 2.59
C PHE A 79 12.20 -5.14 2.80
N ASP A 80 11.75 -5.09 4.05
CA ASP A 80 10.32 -5.11 4.34
C ASP A 80 10.02 -4.57 5.74
N HIS A 81 8.81 -4.09 5.95
CA HIS A 81 8.31 -3.64 7.26
C HIS A 81 7.09 -4.43 7.75
N HIS A 82 6.59 -5.37 6.95
CA HIS A 82 5.50 -6.24 7.35
C HIS A 82 5.95 -7.34 8.32
N PHE A 83 4.97 -7.96 8.99
CA PHE A 83 5.23 -9.15 9.80
C PHE A 83 5.93 -10.22 8.96
N ALA A 84 7.07 -10.72 9.46
CA ALA A 84 7.91 -11.69 8.78
C ALA A 84 7.84 -13.10 9.36
N GLY A 85 7.15 -13.30 10.50
CA GLY A 85 7.15 -14.57 11.21
C GLY A 85 8.57 -15.04 11.56
N ASN A 86 8.82 -16.34 11.46
CA ASN A 86 10.18 -16.87 11.56
C ASN A 86 10.99 -16.45 10.33
N ILE A 87 12.29 -16.26 10.42
CA ILE A 87 13.12 -15.96 9.24
C ILE A 87 14.02 -17.17 8.99
N PRO A 88 14.11 -17.70 7.75
CA PRO A 88 14.98 -18.84 7.45
C PRO A 88 16.45 -18.53 7.76
N ASP A 89 17.12 -19.45 8.45
CA ASP A 89 18.57 -19.36 8.67
C ASP A 89 19.30 -19.91 7.44
N SER A 90 19.72 -19.01 6.54
CA SER A 90 20.41 -19.36 5.31
C SER A 90 21.52 -18.34 5.01
N PRO A 91 22.74 -18.79 4.64
CA PRO A 91 23.80 -17.88 4.22
C PRO A 91 23.49 -17.17 2.89
N LEU A 92 22.48 -17.64 2.16
CA LEU A 92 22.03 -17.05 0.90
C LEU A 92 20.93 -15.99 1.10
N LEU A 93 20.49 -15.75 2.34
CA LEU A 93 19.50 -14.73 2.67
C LEU A 93 20.14 -13.59 3.45
N GLN A 94 20.07 -12.38 2.90
CA GLN A 94 20.29 -11.14 3.63
C GLN A 94 18.96 -10.41 3.77
N TYR A 95 18.69 -9.85 4.95
CA TYR A 95 17.45 -9.16 5.18
C TYR A 95 17.63 -7.91 6.05
N LYS A 96 16.74 -6.94 5.84
CA LYS A 96 16.51 -5.75 6.65
C LYS A 96 15.02 -5.62 6.85
N ILE A 97 14.56 -6.15 7.98
CA ILE A 97 13.14 -6.17 8.35
C ILE A 97 12.96 -5.41 9.66
N ASP A 98 12.05 -4.43 9.64
CA ASP A 98 11.67 -3.66 10.83
C ASP A 98 10.15 -3.51 10.86
N VAL A 99 9.51 -4.20 11.81
CA VAL A 99 8.04 -4.26 11.94
C VAL A 99 7.45 -3.13 12.78
N SER A 100 8.25 -2.11 13.09
CA SER A 100 7.81 -0.96 13.86
C SER A 100 6.70 -0.20 13.12
N PRO A 101 5.65 0.26 13.82
CA PRO A 101 4.54 0.98 13.17
C PRO A 101 4.92 2.35 12.60
N GLU A 102 6.14 2.82 12.90
CA GLU A 102 6.68 4.13 12.55
C GLU A 102 7.70 4.05 11.40
N THR A 103 7.72 2.96 10.65
CA THR A 103 8.62 2.80 9.50
C THR A 103 7.92 2.15 8.31
N CYS A 104 8.49 2.37 7.13
CA CYS A 104 8.12 1.73 5.87
C CYS A 104 9.40 1.27 5.16
N THR A 105 9.26 0.46 4.12
CA THR A 105 10.38 -0.11 3.36
C THR A 105 11.29 0.99 2.79
N SER A 106 10.73 2.10 2.32
CA SER A 106 11.49 3.24 1.82
C SER A 106 12.35 3.90 2.89
N LEU A 107 11.88 3.99 4.14
CA LEU A 107 12.68 4.50 5.27
C LEU A 107 13.76 3.51 5.72
N ILE A 108 13.46 2.21 5.68
CA ILE A 108 14.45 1.15 5.93
C ILE A 108 15.60 1.24 4.93
N VAL A 109 15.26 1.38 3.64
CA VAL A 109 16.25 1.55 2.57
C VAL A 109 17.03 2.85 2.77
N ASN A 110 16.36 3.96 3.07
CA ASN A 110 17.03 5.25 3.29
C ASN A 110 18.13 5.16 4.37
N ASN A 111 17.80 4.49 5.48
CA ASN A 111 18.75 4.26 6.57
C ASN A 111 19.93 3.38 6.13
N LEU A 112 19.66 2.33 5.35
CA LEU A 112 20.70 1.45 4.80
C LEU A 112 21.69 2.20 3.91
N ILE A 113 21.19 3.06 3.03
CA ILE A 113 22.02 3.85 2.10
C ILE A 113 22.51 5.17 2.71
N LYS A 114 22.29 5.38 4.01
CA LYS A 114 22.74 6.55 4.78
C LYS A 114 22.21 7.89 4.24
N GLY A 115 20.94 7.94 3.86
CA GLY A 115 20.25 9.17 3.53
C GLY A 115 20.55 9.75 2.14
N LYS A 116 21.34 9.06 1.30
CA LYS A 116 21.81 9.60 0.01
C LYS A 116 20.69 10.01 -0.96
N ASN A 117 19.54 9.34 -0.88
CA ASN A 117 18.38 9.56 -1.75
C ASN A 117 17.11 9.83 -0.92
N SER A 118 17.24 10.57 0.19
CA SER A 118 16.18 10.77 1.19
C SER A 118 14.87 11.34 0.63
N GLN A 119 14.92 12.14 -0.43
CA GLN A 119 13.71 12.71 -1.03
C GLN A 119 12.79 11.63 -1.65
N TRP A 120 13.35 10.55 -2.18
CA TRP A 120 12.55 9.39 -2.62
C TRP A 120 11.97 8.63 -1.42
N ALA A 121 12.71 8.56 -0.31
CA ALA A 121 12.21 7.97 0.92
C ALA A 121 11.03 8.73 1.52
N ILE A 122 11.07 10.07 1.46
CA ILE A 122 9.97 10.95 1.87
C ILE A 122 8.71 10.66 1.04
N CYS A 123 8.84 10.44 -0.27
CA CYS A 123 7.71 10.06 -1.12
C CYS A 123 7.10 8.73 -0.69
N GLY A 124 7.93 7.71 -0.45
CA GLY A 124 7.46 6.41 0.03
C GLY A 124 6.74 6.52 1.38
N ALA A 125 7.31 7.26 2.33
CA ALA A 125 6.72 7.47 3.65
C ALA A 125 5.37 8.20 3.60
N PHE A 126 5.21 9.24 2.77
CA PHE A 126 3.90 9.85 2.55
C PHE A 126 2.92 8.90 1.89
N GLY A 127 3.38 8.15 0.87
CA GLY A 127 2.58 7.13 0.21
C GLY A 127 2.04 6.08 1.19
N ASP A 128 2.82 5.68 2.18
CA ASP A 128 2.40 4.71 3.19
C ASP A 128 1.68 5.34 4.41
N ASN A 129 1.28 6.60 4.30
CA ASN A 129 0.58 7.39 5.32
C ASN A 129 1.40 7.66 6.60
N LEU A 130 2.73 7.60 6.54
CA LEU A 130 3.65 7.98 7.61
C LEU A 130 3.99 9.48 7.54
N HIS A 131 2.96 10.33 7.54
CA HIS A 131 3.11 11.78 7.35
C HIS A 131 4.05 12.43 8.36
N GLN A 132 4.03 11.97 9.63
CA GLN A 132 4.90 12.52 10.67
C GLN A 132 6.37 12.22 10.39
N GLN A 133 6.69 10.97 10.03
CA GLN A 133 8.05 10.55 9.71
C GLN A 133 8.55 11.20 8.41
N ALA A 134 7.68 11.30 7.40
CA ALA A 134 7.99 11.97 6.15
C ALA A 134 8.29 13.47 6.38
N GLN A 135 7.49 14.15 7.21
CA GLN A 135 7.73 15.55 7.57
C GLN A 135 9.04 15.73 8.33
N GLN A 136 9.32 14.87 9.33
CA GLN A 136 10.58 14.94 10.08
C GLN A 136 11.78 14.77 9.16
N LEU A 137 11.75 13.80 8.23
CA LEU A 137 12.83 13.58 7.28
C LEU A 137 12.97 14.75 6.27
N ALA A 138 11.86 15.39 5.90
CA ALA A 138 11.88 16.59 5.07
C ALA A 138 12.53 17.78 5.79
N ASP A 139 12.21 17.96 7.07
CA ASP A 139 12.81 19.00 7.92
C ASP A 139 14.32 18.76 8.10
N ASP A 140 14.72 17.52 8.38
CA ASP A 140 16.13 17.11 8.50
C ASP A 140 16.89 17.31 7.17
N SER A 141 16.18 17.16 6.05
CA SER A 141 16.71 17.42 4.69
C SER A 141 16.63 18.90 4.29
N SER A 142 16.18 19.79 5.19
CA SER A 142 16.04 21.23 4.97
C SER A 142 15.17 21.58 3.76
N LEU A 143 14.14 20.77 3.49
CA LEU A 143 13.20 21.02 2.41
C LEU A 143 12.26 22.17 2.75
N THR A 144 11.90 22.96 1.75
CA THR A 144 10.84 23.96 1.87
C THR A 144 9.47 23.29 1.96
N GLU A 145 8.49 24.00 2.50
CA GLU A 145 7.09 23.53 2.53
C GLU A 145 6.59 23.12 1.14
N LEU A 146 6.90 23.91 0.11
CA LEU A 146 6.52 23.60 -1.27
C LEU A 146 7.15 22.28 -1.75
N GLN A 147 8.44 22.08 -1.49
CA GLN A 147 9.11 20.83 -1.85
C GLN A 147 8.50 19.64 -1.11
N THR A 148 8.24 19.77 0.18
CA THR A 148 7.60 18.72 0.98
C THR A 148 6.21 18.37 0.43
N GLN A 149 5.41 19.37 0.06
CA GLN A 149 4.10 19.17 -0.57
C GLN A 149 4.20 18.44 -1.92
N GLN A 150 5.23 18.74 -2.73
CA GLN A 150 5.45 18.04 -4.00
C GLN A 150 5.78 16.55 -3.79
N LEU A 151 6.64 16.24 -2.81
CA LEU A 151 6.98 14.85 -2.47
C LEU A 151 5.78 14.11 -1.87
N GLN A 152 4.99 14.79 -1.04
CA GLN A 152 3.74 14.25 -0.50
C GLN A 152 2.77 13.88 -1.62
N GLU A 153 2.49 14.82 -2.54
CA GLU A 153 1.58 14.58 -3.65
C GLU A 153 2.05 13.38 -4.50
N MET A 154 3.34 13.30 -4.80
CA MET A 154 3.89 12.19 -5.56
C MET A 154 3.71 10.84 -4.84
N GLY A 155 4.03 10.79 -3.54
CA GLY A 155 3.82 9.61 -2.70
C GLY A 155 2.36 9.14 -2.69
N GLU A 156 1.44 10.06 -2.46
CA GLU A 156 0.00 9.78 -2.41
C GLU A 156 -0.55 9.33 -3.77
N LEU A 157 -0.12 9.94 -4.87
CA LEU A 157 -0.56 9.57 -6.22
C LEU A 157 -0.05 8.20 -6.65
N PHE A 158 1.20 7.85 -6.33
CA PHE A 158 1.75 6.52 -6.61
C PHE A 158 1.02 5.45 -5.78
N ASN A 159 0.78 5.71 -4.50
CA ASN A 159 0.02 4.80 -3.65
C ASN A 159 -1.43 4.65 -4.15
N TYR A 160 -2.07 5.75 -4.57
CA TYR A 160 -3.39 5.74 -5.20
C TYR A 160 -3.43 4.84 -6.45
N ASN A 161 -2.42 4.90 -7.32
CA ASN A 161 -2.33 3.99 -8.47
C ASN A 161 -2.19 2.53 -8.03
N GLY A 162 -1.55 2.24 -6.89
CA GLY A 162 -1.39 0.87 -6.38
C GLY A 162 -2.70 0.19 -5.98
N TYR A 163 -3.79 0.93 -5.73
CA TYR A 163 -5.05 0.38 -5.25
C TYR A 163 -5.95 -0.16 -6.37
N GLY A 164 -5.71 -1.41 -6.78
CA GLY A 164 -6.61 -2.18 -7.64
C GLY A 164 -6.94 -3.55 -7.06
N SER A 165 -7.98 -4.20 -7.59
CA SER A 165 -8.13 -5.66 -7.44
C SER A 165 -7.35 -6.39 -8.53
N THR A 166 -7.20 -5.77 -9.71
CA THR A 166 -6.38 -6.26 -10.82
C THR A 166 -5.55 -5.13 -11.42
N ILE A 167 -4.56 -5.47 -12.25
CA ILE A 167 -3.79 -4.49 -13.02
C ILE A 167 -4.68 -3.62 -13.90
N ALA A 168 -5.78 -4.16 -14.43
CA ALA A 168 -6.72 -3.42 -15.27
C ALA A 168 -7.48 -2.32 -14.50
N ASP A 169 -7.46 -2.36 -13.17
CA ASP A 169 -8.00 -1.27 -12.36
C ASP A 169 -7.05 -0.07 -12.26
N LEU A 170 -5.77 -0.21 -12.60
CA LEU A 170 -4.79 0.85 -12.40
C LEU A 170 -4.76 1.82 -13.58
N HIS A 171 -4.26 3.04 -13.36
CA HIS A 171 -3.98 3.96 -14.46
C HIS A 171 -2.70 3.56 -15.20
N PHE A 172 -1.72 3.04 -14.46
CA PHE A 172 -0.46 2.54 -15.00
C PHE A 172 -0.12 1.20 -14.39
N HIS A 173 0.53 0.34 -15.18
CA HIS A 173 1.16 -0.84 -14.61
C HIS A 173 2.30 -0.39 -13.67
N PRO A 174 2.51 -1.00 -12.49
CA PRO A 174 3.54 -0.53 -11.55
C PRO A 174 4.97 -0.62 -12.12
N GLU A 175 5.21 -1.56 -13.03
CA GLU A 175 6.47 -1.63 -13.78
C GLU A 175 6.70 -0.39 -14.67
N GLU A 176 5.63 0.16 -15.26
CA GLU A 176 5.72 1.40 -16.06
C GLU A 176 6.02 2.60 -15.16
N LEU A 177 5.39 2.67 -13.98
CA LEU A 177 5.69 3.68 -12.99
C LEU A 177 7.15 3.63 -12.54
N TYR A 178 7.65 2.43 -12.20
CA TYR A 178 9.04 2.25 -11.80
C TYR A 178 10.01 2.67 -12.92
N LYS A 179 9.79 2.21 -14.16
CA LYS A 179 10.64 2.60 -15.29
C LYS A 179 10.66 4.11 -15.51
N ALA A 180 9.55 4.78 -15.30
CA ALA A 180 9.48 6.23 -15.47
C ALA A 180 10.22 7.01 -14.37
N VAL A 181 10.25 6.52 -13.12
CA VAL A 181 11.05 7.15 -12.06
C VAL A 181 12.52 6.78 -12.16
N HIS A 182 12.84 5.61 -12.72
CA HIS A 182 14.21 5.09 -12.84
C HIS A 182 15.17 6.05 -13.56
N ASP A 183 14.66 6.81 -14.53
CA ASP A 183 15.46 7.77 -15.30
C ASP A 183 15.81 9.07 -14.53
N PHE A 184 15.33 9.21 -13.29
CA PHE A 184 15.47 10.44 -12.50
C PHE A 184 16.24 10.21 -11.21
N GLN A 185 17.35 10.93 -11.04
CA GLN A 185 18.06 10.98 -9.77
C GLN A 185 17.30 11.86 -8.75
N ASP A 186 16.81 13.02 -9.20
CA ASP A 186 16.08 13.98 -8.36
C ASP A 186 14.55 13.83 -8.53
N PRO A 187 13.78 13.61 -7.45
CA PRO A 187 12.33 13.56 -7.52
C PRO A 187 11.66 14.86 -8.01
N PHE A 188 12.28 16.02 -7.83
CA PHE A 188 11.72 17.30 -8.29
C PHE A 188 11.80 17.44 -9.82
N ASP A 189 12.82 16.85 -10.45
CA ASP A 189 12.92 16.77 -11.90
C ASP A 189 11.81 15.88 -12.47
N PHE A 190 11.55 14.73 -11.82
CA PHE A 190 10.42 13.86 -12.18
C PHE A 190 9.09 14.59 -11.98
N PHE A 191 8.93 15.28 -10.86
CA PHE A 191 7.70 16.02 -10.52
C PHE A 191 7.33 17.05 -11.59
N THR A 192 8.34 17.72 -12.15
CA THR A 192 8.18 18.77 -13.15
C THR A 192 8.00 18.21 -14.56
N SER A 193 8.70 17.13 -14.90
CA SER A 193 8.85 16.68 -16.29
C SER A 193 7.93 15.51 -16.67
N SER A 194 7.44 14.74 -15.68
CA SER A 194 6.74 13.49 -15.95
C SER A 194 5.27 13.69 -16.33
N PRO A 195 4.81 13.16 -17.48
CA PRO A 195 3.38 13.18 -17.84
C PRO A 195 2.54 12.26 -16.95
N ILE A 196 3.14 11.28 -16.27
CA ILE A 196 2.44 10.33 -15.39
C ILE A 196 1.67 11.04 -14.29
N LEU A 197 2.29 12.02 -13.63
CA LEU A 197 1.66 12.76 -12.55
C LEU A 197 0.43 13.53 -13.03
N SER A 198 0.43 14.03 -14.26
CA SER A 198 -0.74 14.70 -14.83
C SER A 198 -1.93 13.73 -15.00
N THR A 199 -1.67 12.51 -15.48
CA THR A 199 -2.70 11.46 -15.57
C THR A 199 -3.20 11.04 -14.20
N LEU A 200 -2.30 10.80 -13.25
CA LEU A 200 -2.67 10.39 -11.88
C LEU A 200 -3.46 11.48 -11.16
N ARG A 201 -3.06 12.76 -11.26
CA ARG A 201 -3.82 13.90 -10.71
C ARG A 201 -5.24 13.94 -11.27
N LYS A 202 -5.40 13.80 -12.58
CA LYS A 202 -6.71 13.80 -13.22
C LYS A 202 -7.54 12.61 -12.73
N GLY A 203 -6.96 11.41 -12.76
CA GLY A 203 -7.63 10.19 -12.30
C GLY A 203 -8.09 10.29 -10.85
N PHE A 204 -7.20 10.75 -9.96
CA PHE A 204 -7.50 10.97 -8.55
C PHE A 204 -8.65 11.97 -8.37
N LYS A 205 -8.62 13.11 -9.07
CA LYS A 205 -9.66 14.14 -8.99
C LYS A 205 -11.01 13.60 -9.46
N ASP A 206 -11.04 12.89 -10.58
CA ASP A 206 -12.27 12.34 -11.16
C ASP A 206 -12.85 11.25 -10.24
N ASP A 207 -12.01 10.34 -9.72
CA ASP A 207 -12.42 9.30 -8.80
C ASP A 207 -12.93 9.86 -7.47
N LEU A 208 -12.26 10.88 -6.93
CA LEU A 208 -12.70 11.56 -5.71
C LEU A 208 -14.03 12.27 -5.92
N ALA A 209 -14.25 12.91 -7.07
CA ALA A 209 -15.53 13.54 -7.38
C ALA A 209 -16.67 12.51 -7.43
N MET A 210 -16.46 11.35 -8.05
CA MET A 210 -17.43 10.24 -8.07
C MET A 210 -17.70 9.69 -6.67
N ALA A 211 -16.67 9.58 -5.83
CA ALA A 211 -16.79 9.13 -4.45
C ALA A 211 -17.58 10.12 -3.59
N LEU A 212 -17.33 11.42 -3.73
CA LEU A 212 -18.03 12.48 -3.00
C LEU A 212 -19.50 12.63 -3.41
N ASP A 213 -19.87 12.22 -4.63
CA ASP A 213 -21.26 12.16 -5.09
C ASP A 213 -22.04 10.96 -4.51
N GLN A 214 -21.34 9.97 -3.94
CA GLN A 214 -22.01 8.82 -3.32
C GLN A 214 -22.75 9.25 -2.04
N LYS A 215 -24.03 8.88 -1.99
CA LYS A 215 -24.88 9.13 -0.83
C LYS A 215 -24.55 8.15 0.29
N GLU A 216 -24.70 8.63 1.51
CA GLU A 216 -24.66 7.78 2.67
C GLU A 216 -25.81 6.77 2.62
N TYR A 217 -25.50 5.52 2.94
CA TYR A 217 -26.47 4.45 3.04
C TYR A 217 -27.33 4.67 4.29
N PRO A 218 -28.66 4.67 4.16
CA PRO A 218 -29.55 5.02 5.26
C PRO A 218 -29.49 3.95 6.34
N VAL A 219 -28.90 4.29 7.49
CA VAL A 219 -28.91 3.47 8.70
C VAL A 219 -29.39 4.26 9.90
N ASN A 220 -29.79 3.54 10.94
CA ASN A 220 -30.02 4.14 12.25
C ASN A 220 -28.69 4.31 13.00
N GLY A 221 -28.55 5.40 13.75
CA GLY A 221 -27.38 5.66 14.61
C GLY A 221 -26.45 6.75 14.06
N LYS A 222 -25.26 6.84 14.66
CA LYS A 222 -24.24 7.84 14.29
C LYS A 222 -23.24 7.35 13.24
N ASN A 223 -23.15 6.02 13.04
CA ASN A 223 -22.17 5.41 12.15
C ASN A 223 -22.53 5.66 10.69
N ARG A 224 -21.52 5.86 9.84
CA ARG A 224 -21.71 6.28 8.45
C ARG A 224 -21.33 5.15 7.51
N ILE A 225 -22.26 4.74 6.66
CA ILE A 225 -22.05 3.64 5.71
C ILE A 225 -22.14 4.16 4.29
N TYR A 226 -21.28 3.66 3.41
CA TYR A 226 -21.26 4.02 1.99
C TYR A 226 -21.18 2.74 1.16
N LEU A 227 -21.98 2.67 0.10
CA LEU A 227 -21.93 1.60 -0.89
C LEU A 227 -21.36 2.16 -2.18
N PHE A 228 -20.24 1.63 -2.63
CA PHE A 228 -19.66 1.96 -3.92
C PHE A 228 -19.95 0.83 -4.93
N PRO A 229 -20.10 1.17 -6.22
CA PRO A 229 -20.27 0.16 -7.25
C PRO A 229 -18.99 -0.66 -7.42
N ASN A 230 -19.15 -1.85 -8.02
CA ASN A 230 -18.04 -2.65 -8.49
C ASN A 230 -17.35 -1.98 -9.70
N ALA A 231 -16.50 -1.00 -9.43
CA ALA A 231 -15.82 -0.20 -10.45
C ALA A 231 -14.35 0.07 -10.10
N PRO A 232 -13.45 0.20 -11.10
CA PRO A 232 -12.05 0.52 -10.87
C PRO A 232 -11.82 1.75 -9.98
N TRP A 233 -12.56 2.84 -10.24
CA TRP A 233 -12.45 4.08 -9.48
C TRP A 233 -12.76 3.89 -7.99
N ALA A 234 -13.77 3.08 -7.68
CA ALA A 234 -14.19 2.81 -6.31
C ALA A 234 -13.09 2.07 -5.55
N ARG A 235 -12.46 1.09 -6.20
CA ARG A 235 -11.37 0.29 -5.64
C ARG A 235 -10.12 1.16 -5.35
N ARG A 236 -9.79 2.09 -6.26
CA ARG A 236 -8.66 3.02 -6.11
C ARG A 236 -8.85 4.04 -4.99
N ILE A 237 -10.04 4.66 -4.93
CA ILE A 237 -10.26 5.81 -4.03
C ILE A 237 -10.77 5.44 -2.64
N GLN A 238 -11.18 4.19 -2.41
CA GLN A 238 -11.84 3.75 -1.17
C GLN A 238 -11.11 4.18 0.11
N GLY A 239 -9.79 4.07 0.14
CA GLY A 239 -8.98 4.37 1.32
C GLY A 239 -8.97 5.87 1.62
N VAL A 240 -8.77 6.68 0.57
CA VAL A 240 -8.77 8.14 0.64
C VAL A 240 -10.13 8.65 1.11
N PHE A 241 -11.21 8.15 0.49
CA PHE A 241 -12.57 8.50 0.88
C PHE A 241 -12.87 8.12 2.33
N SER A 242 -12.53 6.89 2.75
CA SER A 242 -12.75 6.43 4.13
C SER A 242 -12.04 7.29 5.16
N ASN A 243 -10.79 7.69 4.89
CA ASN A 243 -10.01 8.56 5.77
C ASN A 243 -10.59 9.98 5.82
N LEU A 244 -11.06 10.49 4.69
CA LEU A 244 -11.74 11.80 4.61
C LEU A 244 -13.02 11.79 5.46
N LYS A 245 -13.87 10.78 5.32
CA LYS A 245 -15.12 10.66 6.11
C LYS A 245 -14.86 10.48 7.61
N ALA A 246 -13.87 9.67 7.98
CA ALA A 246 -13.46 9.52 9.38
C ALA A 246 -13.01 10.83 10.04
N ARG A 247 -12.43 11.77 9.28
CA ARG A 247 -12.05 13.11 9.77
C ARG A 247 -13.23 14.08 9.85
N GLU A 248 -14.23 13.94 8.97
CA GLU A 248 -15.45 14.75 9.02
C GLU A 248 -16.27 14.47 10.28
N GLU A 249 -16.34 13.19 10.71
CA GLU A 249 -17.08 12.79 11.92
C GLU A 249 -16.24 11.86 12.79
N THR A 250 -15.53 12.45 13.75
CA THR A 250 -14.53 11.73 14.55
C THR A 250 -15.11 10.75 15.57
N MET A 251 -16.39 10.89 15.91
CA MET A 251 -17.08 10.05 16.91
C MET A 251 -17.80 8.85 16.29
N ALA A 252 -17.93 8.80 14.96
CA ALA A 252 -18.61 7.73 14.23
C ALA A 252 -17.63 6.70 13.66
N ALA A 253 -18.05 5.44 13.67
CA ALA A 253 -17.43 4.42 12.84
C ALA A 253 -17.88 4.61 11.39
N HIS A 254 -17.00 4.24 10.46
CA HIS A 254 -17.27 4.32 9.03
C HIS A 254 -17.11 2.95 8.39
N ALA A 255 -18.09 2.54 7.59
CA ALA A 255 -17.99 1.35 6.75
C ALA A 255 -18.16 1.72 5.28
N LEU A 256 -17.20 1.32 4.46
CA LEU A 256 -17.27 1.45 3.02
C LEU A 256 -17.37 0.05 2.41
N ILE A 257 -18.45 -0.18 1.67
CA ILE A 257 -18.82 -1.48 1.11
C ILE A 257 -18.69 -1.39 -0.41
N VAL A 258 -17.95 -2.32 -1.01
CA VAL A 258 -17.78 -2.44 -2.46
C VAL A 258 -18.20 -3.84 -2.87
N GLU A 259 -19.03 -3.96 -3.89
CA GLU A 259 -19.40 -5.26 -4.45
C GLU A 259 -18.20 -5.87 -5.20
N ASN A 260 -17.91 -7.14 -4.94
CA ASN A 260 -16.92 -7.94 -5.67
C ASN A 260 -17.55 -8.52 -6.96
N GLU A 261 -16.71 -9.03 -7.87
CA GLU A 261 -17.18 -9.64 -9.12
C GLU A 261 -18.02 -10.90 -8.92
N ASP A 262 -17.80 -11.62 -7.81
CA ASP A 262 -18.56 -12.81 -7.43
C ASP A 262 -19.83 -12.49 -6.61
N LEU A 263 -20.25 -11.21 -6.58
CA LEU A 263 -21.40 -10.68 -5.82
C LEU A 263 -21.24 -10.75 -4.29
N THR A 264 -20.08 -11.14 -3.77
CA THR A 264 -19.77 -10.93 -2.36
C THR A 264 -19.45 -9.45 -2.10
N LEU A 265 -19.49 -9.04 -0.84
CA LEU A 265 -19.22 -7.68 -0.41
C LEU A 265 -17.83 -7.60 0.21
N ARG A 266 -17.03 -6.68 -0.28
CA ARG A 266 -15.82 -6.23 0.40
C ARG A 266 -16.16 -5.06 1.31
N VAL A 267 -15.79 -5.17 2.58
CA VAL A 267 -16.08 -4.16 3.59
C VAL A 267 -14.78 -3.60 4.15
N SER A 268 -14.64 -2.28 4.15
CA SER A 268 -13.57 -1.57 4.83
C SER A 268 -14.14 -0.79 6.01
N VAL A 269 -13.62 -1.02 7.21
CA VAL A 269 -14.05 -0.36 8.45
C VAL A 269 -12.97 0.59 8.95
N ARG A 270 -13.39 1.78 9.39
CA ARG A 270 -12.62 2.68 10.24
C ARG A 270 -13.35 2.82 11.57
N ALA A 271 -12.66 2.52 12.66
CA ALA A 271 -13.15 2.83 13.99
C ALA A 271 -13.26 4.36 14.17
N PRO A 272 -14.08 4.86 15.11
CA PRO A 272 -14.08 6.26 15.48
C PRO A 272 -12.66 6.76 15.76
N LEU A 273 -12.28 7.91 15.21
CA LEU A 273 -10.95 8.47 15.44
C LEU A 273 -10.70 8.79 16.92
N ALA A 274 -11.75 9.06 17.68
CA ALA A 274 -11.72 9.32 19.11
C ALA A 274 -11.60 8.04 19.99
N ASP A 275 -11.95 6.87 19.45
CA ASP A 275 -12.03 5.59 20.19
C ASP A 275 -11.53 4.44 19.30
N ARG A 276 -10.26 4.53 18.86
CA ARG A 276 -9.62 3.71 17.80
C ARG A 276 -9.48 2.21 18.14
N ARG A 277 -10.57 1.53 18.47
CA ARG A 277 -10.62 0.15 18.96
C ARG A 277 -11.59 -0.71 18.15
N ASP A 278 -11.44 -2.02 18.29
CA ASP A 278 -12.42 -3.06 17.95
C ASP A 278 -12.88 -3.18 16.48
N ALA A 279 -12.25 -2.49 15.52
CA ALA A 279 -12.54 -2.72 14.10
C ALA A 279 -12.19 -4.16 13.69
N ASP A 280 -11.07 -4.69 14.18
CA ASP A 280 -10.66 -6.07 13.89
C ASP A 280 -11.56 -7.09 14.61
N THR A 281 -11.95 -6.80 15.85
CA THR A 281 -12.92 -7.61 16.61
C THR A 281 -14.23 -7.75 15.83
N LEU A 282 -14.77 -6.63 15.33
CA LEU A 282 -15.97 -6.62 14.48
C LEU A 282 -15.77 -7.44 13.21
N CYS A 283 -14.72 -7.16 12.43
CA CYS A 283 -14.52 -7.82 11.14
C CYS A 283 -14.31 -9.33 11.28
N LYS A 284 -13.62 -9.80 12.34
CA LYS A 284 -13.41 -11.24 12.61
C LYS A 284 -14.69 -12.04 12.86
N LEU A 285 -15.82 -11.39 13.12
CA LEU A 285 -17.13 -12.05 13.20
C LEU A 285 -17.62 -12.54 11.83
N PHE A 286 -17.06 -12.03 10.74
CA PHE A 286 -17.46 -12.33 9.37
C PHE A 286 -16.38 -13.15 8.63
N PRO A 287 -16.77 -14.00 7.66
CA PRO A 287 -15.81 -14.78 6.88
C PRO A 287 -14.78 -13.87 6.22
N THR A 288 -13.50 -14.28 6.22
CA THR A 288 -12.37 -13.52 5.64
C THR A 288 -12.08 -12.16 6.29
N GLY A 289 -12.66 -11.89 7.46
CA GLY A 289 -12.45 -10.65 8.19
C GLY A 289 -11.17 -10.63 9.02
N GLY A 290 -10.53 -9.46 9.09
CA GLY A 290 -9.32 -9.23 9.85
C GLY A 290 -8.83 -7.79 9.79
N GLY A 291 -7.67 -7.51 10.38
CA GLY A 291 -7.08 -6.18 10.39
C GLY A 291 -6.57 -5.74 11.75
N ARG A 292 -6.56 -4.43 12.01
CA ARG A 292 -6.08 -3.81 13.24
C ARG A 292 -7.22 -3.10 13.96
N ALA A 293 -7.04 -2.81 15.24
CA ALA A 293 -8.06 -2.20 16.10
C ALA A 293 -8.68 -0.89 15.52
N ALA A 294 -7.88 -0.05 14.87
CA ALA A 294 -8.36 1.21 14.29
C ALA A 294 -8.93 1.08 12.86
N ALA A 295 -8.52 0.04 12.13
CA ALA A 295 -8.85 -0.14 10.72
C ALA A 295 -8.79 -1.62 10.35
N ALA A 296 -9.90 -2.15 9.87
CA ALA A 296 -10.07 -3.55 9.54
C ALA A 296 -10.91 -3.71 8.27
N GLY A 297 -11.04 -4.94 7.79
CA GLY A 297 -11.87 -5.20 6.63
C GLY A 297 -12.25 -6.67 6.49
N ILE A 298 -13.18 -6.90 5.57
CA ILE A 298 -13.72 -8.20 5.19
C ILE A 298 -13.55 -8.32 3.68
N ASN A 299 -12.93 -9.40 3.21
CA ASN A 299 -12.60 -9.54 1.78
C ASN A 299 -13.79 -10.01 0.94
N SER A 300 -14.54 -10.98 1.45
CA SER A 300 -15.65 -11.66 0.75
C SER A 300 -16.78 -12.01 1.72
N MET A 301 -17.58 -11.00 2.10
CA MET A 301 -18.77 -11.19 2.93
C MET A 301 -19.97 -11.57 2.05
N PRO A 302 -20.72 -12.65 2.32
CA PRO A 302 -21.96 -12.91 1.61
C PRO A 302 -22.93 -11.73 1.72
N ALA A 303 -23.57 -11.32 0.61
CA ALA A 303 -24.50 -10.19 0.60
C ALA A 303 -25.68 -10.35 1.58
N SER A 304 -26.06 -11.60 1.88
CA SER A 304 -27.11 -11.92 2.87
C SER A 304 -26.72 -11.58 4.32
N MET A 305 -25.45 -11.33 4.61
CA MET A 305 -24.97 -10.93 5.95
C MET A 305 -24.87 -9.41 6.13
N LEU A 306 -25.35 -8.62 5.17
CA LEU A 306 -25.26 -7.15 5.24
C LEU A 306 -25.99 -6.60 6.47
N ASP A 307 -27.23 -7.04 6.71
CA ASP A 307 -28.02 -6.57 7.86
C ASP A 307 -27.34 -6.95 9.18
N ASP A 308 -26.87 -8.19 9.31
CA ASP A 308 -26.10 -8.64 10.48
C ASP A 308 -24.84 -7.77 10.70
N PHE A 309 -24.13 -7.41 9.63
CA PHE A 309 -22.97 -6.52 9.71
C PHE A 309 -23.34 -5.13 10.24
N LEU A 310 -24.42 -4.54 9.76
CA LEU A 310 -24.88 -3.23 10.20
C LEU A 310 -25.29 -3.24 11.69
N ASP A 311 -25.98 -4.29 12.13
CA ASP A 311 -26.35 -4.46 13.53
C ASP A 311 -25.12 -4.63 14.43
N GLN A 312 -24.13 -5.43 14.00
CA GLN A 312 -22.88 -5.59 14.75
C GLN A 312 -22.07 -4.30 14.79
N LEU A 313 -21.99 -3.55 13.69
CA LEU A 313 -21.32 -2.25 13.66
C LEU A 313 -21.91 -1.29 14.70
N ASN A 314 -23.24 -1.18 14.76
CA ASN A 314 -23.94 -0.34 15.72
C ASN A 314 -23.85 -0.86 17.16
N THR A 315 -23.71 -2.17 17.35
CA THR A 315 -23.49 -2.76 18.68
C THR A 315 -22.09 -2.44 19.20
N VAL A 316 -21.07 -2.55 18.34
CA VAL A 316 -19.68 -2.24 18.70
C VAL A 316 -19.47 -0.75 18.91
N TYR A 317 -20.14 0.10 18.12
CA TYR A 317 -20.06 1.56 18.16
C TYR A 317 -21.45 2.20 18.32
N PRO A 318 -22.00 2.24 19.55
CA PRO A 318 -23.36 2.72 19.81
C PRO A 318 -23.53 4.24 19.64
#